data_AF-B3VRI5-F1
#
_entry.id   AF-B3VRI5-F1
#
_cell.length_a   1.000
_cell.length_b   1.000
_cell.length_c   1.000
_cell.angle_alpha   90.00
_cell.angle_beta   90.00
_cell.angle_gamma   90.00
#
_symmetry.space_group_name_H-M   'P 1'
#
loop_
_entity.id
_entity.type
_entity.pdbx_description
1 polymer ?
#
loop_
_entity_poly.entity_id
_entity_poly.type
_entity_poly.pdbx_seq_one_letter_code
_entity_poly.pdbx_strand_id
1 'polypeptide(L)' 'YWTDEFLQWNPEDFDNITKLSIPTDSIWVPDILINE' A
#
# COMPACT_ATOMS: atom_id res chain seq x y z
N TYR A 1 5.83 6.46 8.76
CA TYR A 1 5.97 6.22 7.31
C TYR A 1 6.27 4.74 7.15
N TRP A 2 5.47 4.04 6.34
CA TRP A 2 5.64 2.60 6.05
C TRP A 2 5.56 2.42 4.53
N THR A 3 6.30 1.44 4.02
CA THR A 3 6.33 1.05 2.61
C THR A 3 6.18 -0.45 2.54
N ASP A 4 5.22 -0.94 1.74
CA ASP A 4 5.11 -2.35 1.39
C ASP A 4 6.05 -2.66 0.21
N GLU A 5 6.93 -3.64 0.35
CA GLU A 5 7.83 -4.07 -0.73
C GLU A 5 7.12 -4.96 -1.76
N PHE A 6 6.00 -5.57 -1.40
CA PHE A 6 5.22 -6.45 -2.27
C PHE A 6 4.12 -5.71 -3.04
N LEU A 7 3.73 -4.51 -2.61
CA LEU A 7 2.77 -3.64 -3.32
C LEU A 7 3.49 -2.60 -4.19
N GLN A 8 4.52 -3.03 -4.92
CA GLN A 8 5.25 -2.20 -5.88
C GLN A 8 5.10 -2.76 -7.28
N TRP A 9 4.90 -1.88 -8.26
CA TRP A 9 4.82 -2.24 -9.67
C TRP A 9 5.45 -1.13 -10.52
N ASN A 10 5.85 -1.47 -11.75
CA ASN A 10 6.24 -0.48 -12.74
C ASN A 10 4.98 0.11 -13.38
N PRO A 11 4.70 1.42 -13.27
CA PRO A 11 3.50 2.02 -13.83
C PRO A 11 3.38 1.82 -15.35
N GLU A 12 4.49 1.77 -16.08
CA GLU A 12 4.51 1.60 -17.54
C GLU A 12 3.87 0.27 -18.00
N ASP A 13 3.92 -0.76 -17.14
CA ASP A 13 3.32 -2.07 -17.43
C ASP A 13 1.79 -2.07 -17.20
N PHE A 14 1.26 -1.03 -16.57
CA PHE A 14 -0.15 -0.92 -16.14
C PHE A 14 -0.74 0.46 -16.47
N ASP A 15 -0.62 0.92 -17.72
CA ASP A 15 -1.23 2.17 -18.21
C ASP A 15 -0.88 3.43 -17.37
N ASN A 16 0.33 3.47 -16.80
CA ASN A 16 0.80 4.53 -15.89
C ASN A 16 -0.06 4.68 -14.61
N ILE A 17 -0.66 3.60 -14.12
CA ILE A 17 -1.35 3.58 -12.83
C ILE A 17 -0.31 3.83 -11.71
N THR A 18 -0.50 4.90 -10.94
CA THR A 18 0.37 5.29 -9.81
C THR A 18 -0.34 5.28 -8.46
N LYS A 19 -1.65 5.07 -8.46
CA LYS A 19 -2.50 5.04 -7.26
C LYS A 19 -3.54 3.95 -7.41
N LEU A 20 -3.77 3.22 -6.31
CA LEU A 20 -4.76 2.16 -6.20
C LEU A 20 -5.60 2.41 -4.95
N SER A 21 -6.91 2.16 -5.04
CA SER A 21 -7.78 2.04 -3.87
C SER A 21 -8.06 0.56 -3.65
N ILE A 22 -7.52 0.01 -2.56
CA ILE A 22 -7.73 -1.37 -2.15
C ILE A 22 -8.28 -1.42 -0.72
N PRO A 23 -9.11 -2.40 -0.38
CA PRO A 23 -9.58 -2.59 0.98
C PRO A 23 -8.41 -2.89 1.94
N THR A 24 -8.45 -2.30 3.14
CA THR A 24 -7.37 -2.43 4.15
C THR A 24 -7.23 -3.85 4.69
N ASP A 25 -8.31 -4.62 4.69
CA ASP A 25 -8.34 -6.04 5.07
C ASP A 25 -7.66 -6.96 4.04
N SER A 26 -7.38 -6.45 2.84
CA SER A 26 -6.69 -7.18 1.77
C SER A 26 -5.17 -7.00 1.77
N ILE A 27 -4.64 -6.13 2.64
CA ILE A 27 -3.20 -5.86 2.75
C ILE A 27 -2.72 -5.93 4.19
N TRP A 28 -1.42 -6.15 4.36
CA TRP A 28 -0.82 -6.00 5.68
C TRP A 28 -0.77 -4.53 6.05
N VAL A 29 -1.23 -4.19 7.25
CA VAL A 29 -1.11 -2.85 7.82
C VAL A 29 -0.45 -2.94 9.19
N PRO A 30 0.43 -1.99 9.55
CA PRO A 30 1.02 -1.99 10.87
C PRO A 30 -0.02 -1.62 11.93
N ASP A 31 0.02 -2.30 13.08
CA ASP A 31 -0.77 -1.90 14.25
C ASP A 31 -0.24 -0.57 14.79
N ILE A 32 -1.08 0.48 14.75
CA ILE A 32 -0.74 1.80 15.29
C ILE A 32 -1.41 1.94 16.66
N LEU A 33 -0.60 1.87 17.72
CA LEU A 33 -1.02 2.18 19.08
C LEU A 33 -0.69 3.64 19.40
N ILE A 34 -1.70 4.40 19.84
CA ILE A 34 -1.50 5.73 20.42
C ILE A 34 -1.53 5.55 21.93
N ASN A 35 -0.41 5.84 22.59
CA ASN A 35 -0.35 5.87 24.05
C ASN A 35 -0.58 7.31 24.53
N GLU A 36 -1.46 7.47 25.52
CA GLU A 36 -1.72 8.75 26.21
C GLU A 36 -0.65 9.09 27.25
#